data_AF-A0A7G9FGJ3-F1
#
_entry.id   AF-A0A7G9FGJ3-F1
#
_cell.length_a   1.000
_cell.length_b   1.000
_cell.length_c   1.000
_cell.angle_alpha   90.00
_cell.angle_beta   90.00
_cell.angle_gamma   90.00
#
_symmetry.space_group_name_H-M   'P 1'
#
loop_
_entity.id
_entity.type
_entity.pdbx_description
1 polymer ?
#
loop_
_entity_poly.entity_id
_entity_poly.type
_entity_poly.pdbx_seq_one_letter_code
_entity_poly.pdbx_strand_id
1 'polypeptide(L)' 'MKRYEEVVRKKAAYTSDRGVYQEIADLLKRMKRYPGGEDLVQTLIAEFRSAYRRRPAMMQELNRV' A
#
# COMPACT_ATOMS: atom_id res chain seq x y z
N MET A 1 8.02 5.41 11.85
CA MET A 1 7.20 4.81 10.77
C MET A 1 6.38 5.82 9.95
N LYS A 2 6.02 7.01 10.47
CA LYS A 2 5.23 8.04 9.75
C LYS A 2 5.70 8.38 8.32
N ARG A 3 7.01 8.38 8.08
CA ARG A 3 7.60 8.75 6.77
C ARG A 3 7.26 7.78 5.63
N TYR A 4 7.03 6.50 5.92
CA TYR A 4 6.67 5.52 4.89
C TYR A 4 5.20 5.65 4.49
N GLU A 5 4.34 5.89 5.46
CA GLU A 5 2.90 6.04 5.26
C GLU A 5 2.57 7.27 4.38
N GLU A 6 3.17 8.43 4.65
CA GLU A 6 2.97 9.63 3.82
C GLU A 6 3.43 9.42 2.37
N VAL A 7 4.55 8.73 2.16
CA VAL A 7 5.08 8.44 0.82
C VAL A 7 4.11 7.55 0.04
N VAL A 8 3.61 6.50 0.70
CA VAL A 8 2.66 5.57 0.08
C VAL A 8 1.35 6.28 -0.24
N ARG A 9 0.81 7.08 0.69
CA ARG A 9 -0.43 7.83 0.50
C ARG A 9 -0.30 8.87 -0.63
N LYS A 10 0.80 9.64 -0.68
CA LYS A 10 1.05 10.58 -1.78
C LYS A 10 1.14 9.85 -3.12
N LYS A 11 1.92 8.77 -3.21
CA LYS A 11 2.04 7.98 -4.45
C LYS A 11 0.69 7.42 -4.91
N ALA A 12 -0.12 6.87 -4.01
CA ALA A 12 -1.43 6.34 -4.35
C ALA A 12 -2.43 7.43 -4.81
N ALA A 13 -2.31 8.64 -4.27
CA ALA A 13 -3.19 9.76 -4.61
C ALA A 13 -2.91 10.34 -6.02
N TYR A 14 -1.63 10.52 -6.37
CA TYR A 14 -1.24 11.26 -7.58
C TYR A 14 -1.22 10.45 -8.88
N THR A 15 -1.32 9.11 -8.84
CA THR A 15 -1.24 8.30 -10.06
C THR A 15 -2.19 7.10 -10.10
N SER A 16 -2.61 6.78 -11.32
CA SER A 16 -3.39 5.60 -11.67
C SER A 16 -2.55 4.50 -12.36
N ASP A 17 -1.23 4.63 -12.32
CA ASP A 17 -0.29 3.73 -12.99
C ASP A 17 -0.03 2.44 -12.19
N ARG A 18 -0.01 1.31 -12.89
CA ARG A 18 0.21 -0.02 -12.30
C ARG A 18 1.59 -0.18 -11.67
N GLY A 19 2.63 0.41 -12.26
CA GLY A 19 3.98 0.40 -11.71
C GLY A 19 4.05 1.05 -10.34
N VAL A 20 3.29 2.14 -10.13
CA VAL A 20 3.24 2.78 -8.80
C VAL A 20 2.48 1.93 -7.78
N TYR A 21 1.46 1.17 -8.19
CA TYR A 21 0.81 0.20 -7.30
C TYR A 21 1.74 -0.96 -6.93
N GLN A 22 2.62 -1.39 -7.84
CA GLN A 22 3.64 -2.38 -7.54
C GLN A 22 4.66 -1.85 -6.52
N GLU A 23 5.15 -0.63 -6.70
CA GLU A 23 6.05 0.01 -5.72
C GLU A 23 5.42 0.10 -4.33
N ILE A 24 4.14 0.45 -4.26
CA ILE A 24 3.38 0.50 -3.00
C ILE A 24 3.31 -0.89 -2.36
N ALA A 25 2.96 -1.92 -3.12
CA ALA A 25 2.89 -3.29 -2.63
C ALA A 25 4.25 -3.79 -2.12
N ASP A 26 5.33 -3.51 -2.84
CA ASP A 26 6.68 -3.89 -2.44
C ASP A 26 7.13 -3.17 -1.18
N LEU A 27 6.73 -1.91 -1.00
CA LEU A 27 7.01 -1.17 0.23
C LEU A 27 6.29 -1.78 1.43
N LEU A 28 5.01 -2.14 1.27
CA LEU A 28 4.23 -2.81 2.32
C LEU A 28 4.84 -4.17 2.69
N LYS A 29 5.32 -4.96 1.72
CA LYS A 29 6.03 -6.23 1.98
C LYS A 29 7.32 -6.02 2.78
N ARG A 30 8.08 -4.96 2.48
CA ARG A 30 9.28 -4.61 3.26
C ARG A 30 8.91 -4.21 4.68
N MET A 31 7.79 -3.50 4.87
CA MET A 31 7.31 -3.10 6.18
C MET A 31 6.93 -4.29 7.08
N LYS A 32 6.38 -5.38 6.52
CA LYS A 32 6.08 -6.61 7.29
C LYS A 32 7.30 -7.22 7.98
N ARG A 33 8.52 -6.94 7.51
CA ARG A 33 9.76 -7.50 8.08
C ARG A 33 10.22 -6.81 9.37
N TYR A 34 9.61 -5.68 9.75
CA TYR A 34 9.95 -4.99 10.99
C TYR A 34 9.09 -5.47 12.16
N PRO A 35 9.60 -5.43 13.40
CA PRO A 35 8.80 -5.71 14.60
C PRO A 35 7.58 -4.78 14.67
N GLY A 36 6.38 -5.34 14.77
CA GLY A 36 5.10 -4.60 14.74
C GLY A 36 4.70 -4.05 13.36
N GLY A 37 5.45 -4.40 12.30
CA GLY A 37 5.16 -3.98 10.94
C GLY A 37 3.97 -4.70 10.31
N GLU A 38 3.65 -5.91 10.77
CA GLU A 38 2.54 -6.70 10.25
C GLU A 38 1.18 -6.06 10.53
N ASP A 39 0.90 -5.68 11.78
CA ASP A 39 -0.34 -5.00 12.17
C ASP A 39 -0.53 -3.66 11.45
N LEU A 40 0.57 -2.91 11.30
CA LEU A 40 0.57 -1.64 10.58
C LEU A 40 0.26 -1.87 9.09
N VAL A 41 0.86 -2.88 8.47
CA VAL A 41 0.62 -3.22 7.05
C VAL A 41 -0.82 -3.67 6.84
N GLN A 42 -1.39 -4.49 7.72
CA GLN A 42 -2.79 -4.90 7.61
C GLN A 42 -3.73 -3.70 7.71
N THR A 43 -3.46 -2.77 8.63
CA THR A 43 -4.22 -1.51 8.76
C THR A 43 -4.17 -0.70 7.46
N LEU A 44 -2.97 -0.52 6.88
CA LEU A 44 -2.80 0.21 5.63
C LEU A 44 -3.48 -0.47 4.43
N ILE A 45 -3.42 -1.81 4.34
CA ILE A 45 -4.11 -2.56 3.29
C ILE A 45 -5.63 -2.37 3.40
N ALA A 46 -6.19 -2.46 4.61
CA ALA A 46 -7.62 -2.28 4.83
C ALA A 46 -8.07 -0.86 4.42
N GLU A 47 -7.31 0.16 4.81
CA GLU A 47 -7.57 1.54 4.41
C GLU A 47 -7.51 1.72 2.90
N PHE A 48 -6.50 1.18 2.22
CA PHE A 48 -6.38 1.33 0.77
C PHE A 48 -7.43 0.56 0.00
N ARG A 49 -7.85 -0.62 0.49
CA ARG A 49 -8.98 -1.35 -0.06
C ARG A 49 -10.27 -0.54 0.02
N SER A 50 -10.48 0.19 1.11
CA SER A 50 -11.63 1.08 1.27
C SER A 50 -11.53 2.31 0.35
N ALA A 51 -10.41 3.05 0.45
CA ALA A 51 -10.21 4.32 -0.28
C ALA A 51 -10.14 4.15 -1.81
N TYR A 52 -9.56 3.05 -2.28
CA TYR A 52 -9.29 2.82 -3.70
C TYR A 52 -10.04 1.62 -4.28
N ARG A 53 -11.15 1.20 -3.67
CA ARG A 53 -11.96 0.03 -4.10
C ARG A 53 -12.27 -0.01 -5.60
N ARG A 54 -12.42 1.16 -6.24
CA ARG A 54 -12.73 1.30 -7.68
C ARG A 54 -11.50 1.21 -8.60
N ARG A 55 -10.31 0.93 -8.07
CA ARG A 55 -9.06 0.80 -8.83
C ARG A 55 -8.62 -0.66 -8.87
N PRO A 56 -9.04 -1.44 -9.89
CA PRO A 56 -8.80 -2.88 -9.93
C PRO A 56 -7.31 -3.24 -9.97
N ALA A 57 -6.47 -2.43 -10.64
CA ALA A 57 -5.03 -2.62 -10.66
C ALA A 57 -4.43 -2.53 -9.24
N MET A 58 -4.87 -1.55 -8.44
CA MET A 58 -4.41 -1.42 -7.06
C MET A 58 -4.85 -2.61 -6.20
N MET A 59 -6.10 -3.08 -6.35
CA MET A 59 -6.59 -4.24 -5.60
C MET A 59 -5.80 -5.51 -5.92
N GLN A 60 -5.41 -5.69 -7.18
CA GLN A 60 -4.54 -6.81 -7.58
C GLN A 60 -3.18 -6.73 -6.91
N GLU A 61 -2.55 -5.57 -6.86
CA GLU A 61 -1.25 -5.42 -6.22
C GLU A 61 -1.36 -5.56 -4.69
N LEU A 62 -2.42 -5.05 -4.05
CA LEU A 62 -2.66 -5.24 -2.61
C LEU A 62 -2.90 -6.70 -2.22
N ASN A 63 -3.54 -7.50 -3.09
CA ASN A 63 -3.73 -8.94 -2.85
C ASN A 63 -2.42 -9.74 -2.90
N ARG A 64 -1.35 -9.15 -3.43
CA ARG A 64 -0.02 -9.78 -3.52
C ARG A 64 0.89 -9.44 -2.34
N VAL A 65 0.45 -8.59 -1.41
CA VAL A 65 1.20 -8.12 -0.24
C VAL A 65 1.11 -9.10 0.92
#